data_AF-A0A191WF27-F1
#
_entry.id   AF-A0A191WF27-F1
#
_cell.length_a   1.000
_cell.length_b   1.000
_cell.length_c   1.000
_cell.angle_alpha   90.00
_cell.angle_beta   90.00
_cell.angle_gamma   90.00
#
_symmetry.space_group_name_H-M   'P 1'
#
loop_
_entity.id
_entity.type
_entity.pdbx_description
1 polymer ?
#
loop_
_entity_poly.entity_id
_entity_poly.type
_entity_poly.pdbx_seq_one_letter_code
_entity_poly.pdbx_strand_id
1 'polypeptide(L)'
;MSVTIQVELPDDVYRALMPKADEAGTQVHRLVAAAVTRSVRRPAKQTKARDAKQQRAAAARAARLERDRRIIELNGQGWSDNRISKELGTSPGTIGDARRRLELPKRFAKFGEELAT
;
A
#
# COMPACT_ATOMS: atom_id res chain seq x y z
N MET A 1 30.80 17.68 24.19
CA MET A 1 31.00 18.28 22.84
C MET A 1 29.64 18.61 22.27
N SER A 2 29.32 19.90 22.12
CA SER A 2 28.08 20.38 21.48
C SER A 2 28.37 20.67 20.02
N VAL A 3 27.55 20.11 19.12
CA VAL A 3 27.62 20.38 17.68
C VAL A 3 26.48 21.34 17.33
N THR A 4 26.82 22.53 16.83
CA THR A 4 25.85 23.52 16.36
C THR A 4 25.77 23.45 14.85
N ILE A 5 24.58 23.16 14.31
CA ILE A 5 24.31 23.11 12.87
C ILE A 5 23.49 24.33 12.50
N GLN A 6 23.93 25.09 11.50
CA GLN A 6 23.14 26.16 10.91
C GLN A 6 22.13 25.54 9.94
N VAL A 7 20.85 25.83 10.15
CA VAL A 7 19.76 25.37 9.28
C VAL A 7 19.03 26.62 8.81
N GLU A 8 19.03 26.84 7.50
CA GLU A 8 18.23 27.90 6.91
C GLU A 8 16.78 27.42 6.80
N LEU A 9 15.87 28.16 7.43
CA LEU A 9 14.44 27.92 7.27
C LEU A 9 13.95 28.68 6.03
N PRO A 10 13.27 27.99 5.09
CA PRO A 10 12.55 28.67 4.03
C PRO A 10 11.56 29.71 4.58
N ASP A 11 11.41 30.84 3.90
CA ASP A 11 10.62 31.99 4.37
C ASP A 11 9.16 31.64 4.64
N ASP A 12 8.57 30.77 3.81
CA ASP A 12 7.21 30.23 3.96
C ASP A 12 7.06 29.43 5.26
N VAL A 13 8.06 28.63 5.61
CA VAL A 13 8.09 27.84 6.84
C VAL A 13 8.25 28.75 8.05
N TYR A 14 9.12 29.77 7.97
CA TYR A 14 9.29 30.74 9.05
C TYR A 14 7.99 31.51 9.32
N ARG A 15 7.32 32.01 8.27
CA ARG A 15 6.03 32.70 8.40
C ARG A 15 4.93 31.82 8.98
N ALA A 16 4.90 30.53 8.61
CA ALA A 16 3.93 29.59 9.15
C ALA A 16 4.20 29.22 10.62
N LEU A 17 5.44 29.35 11.09
CA LEU A 17 5.84 29.02 12.46
C LEU A 17 5.83 30.21 13.41
N MET A 18 5.98 31.45 12.92
CA MET A 18 5.90 32.67 13.72
C MET A 18 4.64 32.75 14.61
N PRO A 19 3.40 32.62 14.09
CA PRO A 19 2.21 32.75 14.94
C PRO A 19 2.17 31.67 16.02
N LYS A 20 2.66 30.46 15.72
CA LYS A 20 2.74 29.36 16.68
C LYS A 20 3.81 29.60 17.76
N ALA A 21 4.87 30.33 17.41
CA ALA A 21 5.92 30.72 18.34
C ALA A 21 5.39 31.79 19.32
N ASP A 22 4.66 32.76 18.80
CA ASP A 22 4.02 33.82 19.59
C ASP A 22 2.94 33.24 20.52
N GLU A 23 2.06 32.38 20.01
CA GLU A 23 1.05 31.66 20.82
C GLU A 23 1.68 30.84 21.94
N ALA A 24 2.86 30.26 21.69
CA ALA A 24 3.59 29.47 22.67
C ALA A 24 4.56 30.29 23.54
N GLY A 25 4.62 31.62 23.35
CA GLY A 25 5.53 32.52 24.09
C GLY A 25 7.01 32.14 23.94
N THR A 26 7.41 31.65 22.76
CA THR A 26 8.75 31.09 22.52
C THR A 26 9.31 31.53 21.18
N GLN A 27 10.56 31.21 20.90
CA GLN A 27 11.20 31.53 19.62
C GLN A 27 11.01 30.37 18.61
N VAL A 28 10.90 30.71 17.32
CA VAL A 28 10.75 29.73 16.23
C VAL A 28 11.83 28.65 16.28
N HIS A 29 13.09 29.01 16.53
CA HIS A 29 14.19 28.04 16.63
C HIS A 29 14.00 27.05 17.78
N ARG A 30 13.38 27.47 18.90
CA ARG A 30 13.07 26.59 20.03
C ARG A 30 11.91 25.65 19.72
N LEU A 31 10.90 26.12 18.99
CA LEU A 31 9.84 25.23 18.47
C LEU A 31 10.43 24.17 17.54
N VAL A 32 11.30 24.57 16.62
CA VAL A 32 11.98 23.65 15.71
C VAL A 32 12.84 22.66 16.49
N ALA A 33 13.64 23.12 17.45
CA ALA A 33 14.46 22.24 18.30
C ALA A 33 13.60 21.24 19.11
N ALA A 34 12.48 21.69 19.67
CA ALA A 34 11.55 20.83 20.40
C ALA A 34 10.85 19.82 19.49
N ALA A 35 10.44 20.22 18.28
CA ALA A 35 9.83 19.35 17.28
C ALA A 35 10.81 18.29 16.78
N VAL A 36 12.07 18.66 16.52
CA VAL A 36 13.14 17.73 16.16
C VAL A 36 13.39 16.75 17.30
N THR A 37 13.54 17.24 18.53
CA THR A 37 13.74 16.38 19.71
C THR A 37 12.58 15.40 19.92
N ARG A 38 11.34 15.86 19.74
CA ARG A 38 10.13 15.02 19.82
C ARG A 38 10.07 13.99 18.68
N SER A 39 10.56 14.34 17.50
CA SER A 39 10.63 13.45 16.33
C SER A 39 11.70 12.37 16.50
N VAL A 40 12.85 12.71 17.08
CA VAL A 40 13.92 11.76 17.40
C VAL A 40 13.54 10.85 18.57
N ARG A 41 12.80 11.36 19.57
CA ARG A 41 12.31 10.59 20.73
C ARG A 41 11.07 9.74 20.44
N ARG A 42 10.49 9.79 19.24
CA ARG A 42 9.37 8.88 18.90
C ARG A 42 9.84 7.44 19.08
N PRO A 43 9.19 6.63 19.93
CA PRO A 43 9.71 5.32 20.26
C PRO A 43 9.65 4.43 19.00
N ALA A 44 10.80 3.85 18.65
CA ALA A 44 10.97 2.92 17.52
C ALA A 44 10.00 1.73 17.51
N LYS A 45 9.28 1.47 18.63
CA LYS A 45 8.20 0.48 18.69
C LYS A 45 7.00 0.85 17.80
N GLN A 46 6.67 2.14 17.69
CA GLN A 46 5.50 2.59 16.90
C GLN A 46 5.78 2.63 15.40
N THR A 47 7.03 2.86 15.00
CA THR A 47 7.46 2.76 13.59
C THR A 47 7.50 1.31 13.16
N LYS A 48 8.18 0.42 13.90
CA LYS A 48 8.26 -1.03 13.58
C LYS A 48 6.90 -1.70 13.40
N ALA A 49 5.93 -1.42 14.27
CA ALA A 49 4.59 -2.00 14.16
C ALA A 49 3.84 -1.50 12.91
N ARG A 50 4.00 -0.22 12.55
CA ARG A 50 3.41 0.35 11.33
C ARG A 50 4.08 -0.19 10.08
N ASP A 51 5.41 -0.31 10.10
CA ASP A 51 6.19 -0.87 9.00
C ASP A 51 5.82 -2.34 8.77
N ALA A 52 5.72 -3.16 9.82
CA ALA A 52 5.27 -4.54 9.71
C ALA A 52 3.82 -4.64 9.19
N LYS A 53 2.92 -3.75 9.62
CA LYS A 53 1.54 -3.69 9.11
C LYS A 53 1.51 -3.32 7.62
N GLN A 54 2.33 -2.35 7.21
CA GLN A 54 2.46 -1.94 5.81
C GLN A 54 3.06 -3.07 4.96
N GLN A 55 4.09 -3.74 5.44
CA GLN A 55 4.71 -4.89 4.76
C GLN A 55 3.72 -6.04 4.59
N ARG A 56 2.93 -6.38 5.63
CA ARG A 56 1.88 -7.41 5.53
C ARG A 56 0.80 -7.02 4.52
N ALA A 57 0.37 -5.75 4.52
CA ALA A 57 -0.59 -5.25 3.54
C ALA A 57 -0.04 -5.27 2.11
N ALA A 58 1.24 -4.94 1.93
CA ALA A 58 1.93 -5.01 0.64
C ALA A 58 2.05 -6.45 0.14
N ALA A 59 2.45 -7.40 1.01
CA ALA A 59 2.51 -8.81 0.68
C ALA A 59 1.13 -9.38 0.29
N ALA A 60 0.08 -9.04 1.04
CA ALA A 60 -1.29 -9.43 0.71
C ALA A 60 -1.76 -8.87 -0.64
N ARG A 61 -1.37 -7.63 -0.97
CA ARG A 61 -1.63 -7.03 -2.30
C ARG A 61 -0.86 -7.76 -3.40
N ALA A 62 0.42 -8.08 -3.19
CA ALA A 62 1.23 -8.79 -4.16
C ALA A 62 0.63 -10.17 -4.49
N ALA A 63 0.27 -10.96 -3.47
CA ALA A 63 -0.37 -12.27 -3.65
C ALA A 63 -1.71 -12.18 -4.40
N ARG A 64 -2.48 -11.10 -4.19
CA ARG A 64 -3.72 -10.87 -4.94
C ARG A 64 -3.43 -10.56 -6.41
N LEU A 65 -2.46 -9.71 -6.70
CA LEU A 65 -2.07 -9.36 -8.08
C LEU A 65 -1.54 -10.58 -8.85
N GLU A 66 -0.77 -11.44 -8.18
CA GLU A 66 -0.28 -12.69 -8.77
C GLU A 66 -1.44 -13.62 -9.13
N ARG A 67 -2.41 -13.80 -8.21
CA ARG A 67 -3.62 -14.57 -8.50
C ARG A 67 -4.41 -13.99 -9.66
N ASP A 68 -4.59 -12.66 -9.69
CA ASP A 68 -5.32 -11.97 -10.75
C ASP A 68 -4.68 -12.20 -12.13
N ARG A 69 -3.35 -12.12 -12.20
CA ARG A 69 -2.61 -12.42 -13.44
C ARG A 69 -2.86 -13.85 -13.92
N ARG A 70 -2.85 -14.82 -13.00
CA ARG A 70 -3.10 -16.22 -13.36
C ARG A 70 -4.55 -16.46 -13.80
N ILE A 71 -5.52 -15.76 -13.20
CA ILE A 71 -6.92 -15.80 -13.64
C ILE A 71 -7.07 -15.23 -15.06
N ILE A 72 -6.41 -14.11 -15.37
CA ILE A 72 -6.42 -13.52 -16.72
C ILE A 72 -5.86 -14.51 -17.74
N GLU A 73 -4.72 -15.13 -17.47
CA GLU A 73 -4.08 -16.09 -18.36
C GLU A 73 -4.99 -17.30 -18.64
N LEU A 74 -5.50 -17.94 -17.60
CA LEU A 74 -6.35 -19.13 -17.73
C LEU A 74 -7.69 -18.78 -18.40
N ASN A 75 -8.26 -17.62 -18.09
CA ASN A 75 -9.45 -17.14 -18.79
C ASN A 75 -9.14 -16.83 -20.26
N GLY A 76 -7.94 -16.33 -20.59
CA GLY A 76 -7.46 -16.15 -21.96
C GLY A 76 -7.46 -17.47 -22.74
N GLN A 77 -7.05 -18.56 -22.09
CA GLN A 77 -7.04 -19.93 -22.62
C GLN A 77 -8.41 -20.60 -22.73
N GLY A 78 -9.51 -19.93 -22.35
CA GLY A 78 -10.84 -20.52 -22.47
C GLY A 78 -11.35 -21.26 -21.25
N TRP A 79 -10.64 -21.21 -20.13
CA TRP A 79 -11.03 -21.97 -18.95
C TRP A 79 -12.23 -21.33 -18.26
N SER A 80 -13.14 -22.18 -17.79
CA SER A 80 -14.28 -21.74 -16.97
C SER A 80 -13.86 -21.49 -15.51
N ASP A 81 -14.64 -20.66 -14.81
CA ASP A 81 -14.40 -20.30 -13.40
C ASP A 81 -14.20 -21.54 -12.51
N ASN A 82 -14.94 -22.64 -12.75
CA ASN A 82 -14.82 -23.91 -12.01
C ASN A 82 -13.50 -24.66 -12.26
N ARG A 83 -12.92 -24.52 -13.46
CA ARG A 83 -11.64 -25.15 -13.78
C ARG A 83 -10.50 -24.32 -13.20
N ILE A 84 -10.59 -23.00 -13.34
CA ILE A 84 -9.66 -22.04 -12.74
C ILE A 84 -9.65 -22.18 -11.22
N SER A 85 -10.81 -22.38 -10.59
CA SER A 85 -10.92 -22.53 -9.14
C SER A 85 -10.20 -23.79 -8.63
N LYS A 86 -10.31 -24.91 -9.36
CA LYS A 86 -9.60 -26.16 -9.06
C LYS A 86 -8.09 -25.99 -9.20
N GLU A 87 -7.65 -25.35 -10.28
CA GLU A 87 -6.23 -25.09 -10.56
C GLU A 87 -5.58 -24.20 -9.49
N LEU A 88 -6.28 -23.14 -9.07
CA LEU A 88 -5.78 -22.15 -8.11
C LEU A 88 -6.07 -22.52 -6.65
N GLY A 89 -6.65 -23.69 -6.38
CA GLY A 89 -7.04 -24.12 -5.03
C GLY A 89 -7.94 -23.12 -4.30
N THR A 90 -8.78 -22.40 -5.05
CA THR A 90 -9.58 -21.26 -4.57
C THR A 90 -11.06 -21.53 -4.81
N SER A 91 -11.96 -20.88 -4.06
CA SER A 91 -13.39 -21.07 -4.27
C SER A 91 -13.86 -20.48 -5.62
N PRO A 92 -14.83 -21.11 -6.31
CA PRO A 92 -15.40 -20.57 -7.55
C PRO A 92 -15.97 -19.15 -7.38
N GLY A 93 -16.54 -18.84 -6.22
CA GLY A 93 -17.03 -17.50 -5.89
C GLY A 93 -15.91 -16.45 -5.90
N THR A 94 -14.76 -16.78 -5.32
CA THR A 94 -13.58 -15.88 -5.33
C THR A 94 -13.09 -15.63 -6.76
N ILE A 95 -13.12 -16.64 -7.63
CA ILE A 95 -12.79 -16.47 -9.05
C ILE A 95 -13.83 -15.60 -9.75
N GLY A 96 -15.12 -15.82 -9.50
CA GLY A 96 -16.19 -14.99 -10.04
C GLY A 96 -16.09 -13.52 -9.63
N ASP A 97 -15.72 -13.25 -8.38
CA ASP A 97 -15.48 -11.89 -7.87
C ASP A 97 -14.24 -11.26 -8.50
N ALA A 98 -13.15 -12.01 -8.61
CA ALA A 98 -11.94 -11.56 -9.29
C ALA A 98 -12.21 -11.26 -10.77
N ARG A 99 -12.93 -12.15 -11.47
CA ARG A 99 -13.33 -11.98 -12.88
C ARG A 99 -14.16 -10.72 -13.08
N ARG A 100 -15.17 -10.48 -12.22
CA ARG A 100 -16.00 -9.26 -12.26
C ARG A 100 -15.17 -8.00 -12.06
N ARG A 101 -14.25 -8.01 -11.09
CA ARG A 101 -13.36 -6.88 -10.80
C ARG A 101 -12.34 -6.62 -11.92
N LEU A 102 -11.93 -7.66 -12.63
CA LEU A 102 -10.99 -7.59 -13.75
C LEU A 102 -11.71 -7.42 -15.11
N GLU A 103 -13.04 -7.23 -15.09
CA GLU A 103 -13.88 -7.03 -16.28
C GLU A 103 -13.74 -8.11 -17.35
N LEU A 104 -13.46 -9.34 -16.91
CA LEU A 104 -13.22 -10.48 -17.78
C LEU A 104 -14.55 -11.12 -18.22
N PRO A 105 -14.68 -11.60 -19.47
CA PRO A 105 -15.91 -12.24 -19.95
C PRO A 105 -16.15 -13.56 -19.20
N LYS A 106 -17.43 -13.87 -18.95
CA LYS A 106 -17.81 -15.15 -18.33
C LYS A 106 -17.66 -16.25 -19.37
N ARG A 107 -16.77 -17.21 -19.12
CA ARG A 107 -16.64 -18.39 -19.98
C ARG A 107 -17.44 -19.54 -19.42
N PHE A 108 -18.29 -20.11 -20.26
CA PHE A 108 -19.02 -21.33 -19.97
C PHE A 108 -18.15 -22.53 -20.32
N ALA A 109 -18.22 -23.60 -19.53
CA ALA A 109 -17.35 -24.77 -19.64
C ALA A 109 -17.28 -25.41 -21.05
N LYS A 110 -18.28 -25.17 -21.91
CA LYS A 110 -18.35 -25.73 -23.26
C LYS A 110 -17.37 -25.14 -24.28
N PHE A 111 -16.89 -23.90 -24.10
CA PHE A 111 -16.05 -23.25 -25.13
C PHE A 111 -14.57 -23.70 -25.14
N GLY A 112 -14.15 -24.53 -24.18
CA GLY A 112 -12.76 -24.99 -24.07
C GLY A 112 -12.47 -26.37 -24.67
N GLU A 113 -13.49 -27.11 -25.11
CA GLU A 113 -13.32 -28.44 -25.75
C GLU A 113 -13.14 -28.34 -27.27
N GLU A 114 -13.63 -27.28 -27.93
CA GLU A 114 -13.62 -27.18 -29.40
C GLU A 114 -12.39 -26.48 -30.00
N LEU A 115 -11.50 -25.88 -29.21
CA LEU A 115 -10.33 -25.13 -29.72
C LEU A 115 -8.98 -25.85 -29.55
N ALA A 116 -9.01 -27.17 -29.31
CA ALA A 116 -7.81 -28.00 -29.13
C ALA A 116 -7.66 -29.12 -30.19
N THR A 117 -8.23 -28.94 -31.38
CA THR A 117 -7.98 -29.78 -32.57
C THR A 117 -7.37 -28.93 -33.67
#